data_AF-A0A2D7H1Z3-F1
#
_entry.id   AF-A0A2D7H1Z3-F1
#
_cell.length_a   1.000
_cell.length_b   1.000
_cell.length_c   1.000
_cell.angle_alpha   90.00
_cell.angle_beta   90.00
_cell.angle_gamma   90.00
#
_symmetry.space_group_name_H-M   'P 1'
#
loop_
_entity.id
_entity.type
_entity.pdbx_description
1 polymer ?
#
loop_
_entity_poly.entity_id
_entity_poly.type
_entity_poly.pdbx_seq_one_letter_code
_entity_poly.pdbx_strand_id
1 'polypeptide(L)'
;MHPIALRGAFSMNTIRTTFQHNAHRKGWTFIELLTTISILSIAALVLIPSASSGASVSGQSATRHIVTDILAAQMDAVAQQEYRRIHFFADGSGWCVEVLDASQLATSYSAGTAEYADDASESQGQGQTSFIDFAQDTRYKNMSITSALFDASTTSIIFDQTGGIVAPDGSPSTGGSFELHSSDHIWQVQLAPLTGKLTVAKIGGGS
;
A
#
# COMPACT_ATOMS: atom_id res chain seq x y z
N MET A 1 98.68 -44.20 -18.50
CA MET A 1 99.29 -44.05 -17.16
C MET A 1 98.21 -43.59 -16.19
N HIS A 2 98.07 -44.32 -15.08
CA HIS A 2 97.27 -44.11 -13.85
C HIS A 2 97.27 -42.66 -13.27
N PRO A 3 96.52 -42.34 -12.17
CA PRO A 3 95.35 -42.96 -11.48
C PRO A 3 94.28 -41.86 -11.11
N ILE A 4 93.13 -42.03 -10.42
CA ILE A 4 92.85 -42.11 -8.95
C ILE A 4 91.30 -41.90 -8.83
N ALA A 5 90.48 -42.89 -8.46
CA ALA A 5 89.86 -43.15 -7.14
C ALA A 5 88.96 -42.04 -6.52
N LEU A 6 87.69 -42.41 -6.21
CA LEU A 6 86.89 -42.13 -4.98
C LEU A 6 85.39 -42.27 -5.30
N ARG A 7 84.74 -43.41 -5.03
CA ARG A 7 84.02 -43.73 -3.78
C ARG A 7 83.19 -42.57 -3.23
N GLY A 8 81.87 -42.67 -3.38
CA GLY A 8 80.89 -41.80 -2.73
C GLY A 8 79.49 -42.41 -2.84
N ALA A 9 79.15 -43.30 -1.92
CA ALA A 9 77.79 -43.75 -1.69
C ALA A 9 77.05 -42.68 -0.87
N PHE A 10 75.85 -42.25 -1.28
CA PHE A 10 74.88 -41.59 -0.40
C PHE A 10 73.50 -41.64 -1.06
N SER A 11 72.68 -42.62 -0.67
CA SER A 11 71.58 -42.47 0.27
C SER A 11 70.37 -41.73 -0.32
N MET A 12 69.49 -42.54 -0.89
CA MET A 12 68.15 -42.20 -1.36
C MET A 12 67.24 -41.98 -0.15
N ASN A 13 66.78 -40.75 0.07
CA ASN A 13 65.77 -40.46 1.10
C ASN A 13 64.54 -39.82 0.44
N THR A 14 63.50 -40.63 0.31
CA THR A 14 62.18 -40.23 -0.20
C THR A 14 61.49 -39.35 0.84
N ILE A 15 61.44 -38.04 0.61
CA ILE A 15 60.67 -37.12 1.45
C ILE A 15 59.19 -37.31 1.14
N ARG A 16 58.46 -38.02 2.02
CA ARG A 16 56.99 -38.01 2.06
C ARG A 16 56.55 -36.80 2.88
N THR A 17 56.05 -35.77 2.22
CA THR A 17 55.35 -34.64 2.88
C THR A 17 53.92 -35.05 3.23
N THR A 18 53.72 -35.55 4.44
CA THR A 18 52.40 -35.71 5.05
C THR A 18 51.86 -34.32 5.40
N PHE A 19 50.88 -33.84 4.65
CA PHE A 19 50.07 -32.67 5.05
C PHE A 19 49.28 -33.04 6.33
N GLN A 20 49.79 -32.63 7.49
CA GLN A 20 49.05 -32.67 8.74
C GLN A 20 48.04 -31.52 8.73
N HIS A 21 46.81 -31.79 8.29
CA HIS A 21 45.68 -30.90 8.55
C HIS A 21 45.36 -30.98 10.04
N ASN A 22 45.85 -30.01 10.81
CA ASN A 22 45.34 -29.77 12.15
C ASN A 22 43.87 -29.37 12.01
N ALA A 23 42.97 -30.33 12.21
CA ALA A 23 41.57 -30.03 12.48
C ALA A 23 41.53 -29.34 13.85
N HIS A 24 41.75 -28.02 13.85
CA HIS A 24 41.47 -27.17 15.00
C HIS A 24 40.02 -27.42 15.38
N ARG A 25 39.79 -28.17 16.45
CA ARG A 25 38.51 -28.18 17.14
C ARG A 25 38.32 -26.77 17.69
N LYS A 26 37.66 -25.92 16.91
CA LYS A 26 37.32 -24.55 17.30
C LYS A 26 36.18 -24.63 18.30
N GLY A 27 36.53 -24.72 19.58
CA GLY A 27 35.58 -24.42 20.66
C GLY A 27 35.25 -22.94 20.61
N TRP A 28 33.97 -22.62 20.69
CA TRP A 28 33.52 -21.23 20.81
C TRP A 28 33.99 -20.65 22.14
N THR A 29 34.57 -19.45 22.09
CA THR A 29 34.97 -18.76 23.31
C THR A 29 33.75 -18.12 23.99
N PHE A 30 33.79 -17.99 25.32
CA PHE A 30 32.68 -17.36 26.06
C PHE A 30 32.42 -15.92 25.61
N ILE A 31 33.48 -15.18 25.27
CA ILE A 31 33.37 -13.81 24.77
C ILE A 31 32.73 -13.73 23.37
N GLU A 32 32.99 -14.72 22.52
CA GLU A 32 32.37 -14.83 21.19
C GLU A 32 30.86 -15.12 21.30
N LEU A 33 30.46 -15.97 22.26
CA LEU A 33 29.06 -16.19 22.58
C LEU A 33 28.39 -14.90 23.09
N LEU A 34 29.05 -14.19 24.02
CA LEU A 34 28.49 -12.97 24.62
C LEU A 34 28.31 -11.87 23.56
N THR A 35 29.33 -11.63 22.73
CA THR A 35 29.27 -10.63 21.65
C THR A 35 28.21 -10.98 20.61
N THR A 36 28.07 -12.25 20.23
CA THR A 36 27.01 -12.71 19.31
C THR A 36 25.62 -12.46 19.88
N ILE A 37 25.38 -12.82 21.15
CA ILE A 37 24.08 -12.59 21.81
C ILE A 37 23.80 -11.08 21.89
N SER A 38 24.79 -10.26 22.24
CA SER A 38 24.64 -8.80 22.27
C SER A 38 24.24 -8.22 20.91
N ILE A 39 24.89 -8.66 19.82
CA ILE A 39 24.55 -8.21 18.46
C ILE A 39 23.14 -8.67 18.08
N LEU A 40 22.77 -9.91 18.38
CA LEU A 40 21.44 -10.44 18.11
C LEU A 40 20.34 -9.71 18.90
N SER A 41 20.59 -9.33 20.15
CA SER A 41 19.63 -8.55 20.95
C SER A 41 19.37 -7.17 20.36
N ILE A 42 20.42 -6.46 19.92
CA ILE A 42 20.27 -5.15 19.28
C ILE A 42 19.56 -5.30 17.92
N ALA A 43 19.94 -6.30 17.12
CA ALA A 43 19.30 -6.57 15.84
C ALA A 43 17.80 -6.88 16.00
N ALA A 44 17.43 -7.69 17.00
CA ALA A 44 16.04 -8.01 17.28
C ALA A 44 15.20 -6.78 17.68
N LEU A 45 15.75 -5.87 18.49
CA LEU A 45 15.06 -4.63 18.89
C LEU A 45 14.79 -3.69 17.70
N VAL A 46 15.66 -3.67 16.70
CA VAL A 46 15.48 -2.83 15.49
C VAL A 46 14.49 -3.46 14.50
N LEU A 47 14.37 -4.79 14.47
CA LEU A 47 13.56 -5.49 13.47
C LEU A 47 12.06 -5.51 13.82
N ILE A 48 11.72 -5.59 15.12
CA ILE A 48 10.32 -5.73 15.58
C ILE A 48 9.42 -4.54 15.18
N PRO A 49 9.82 -3.26 15.34
CA PRO A 49 8.96 -2.13 14.97
C PRO A 49 8.70 -2.01 13.46
N SER A 50 9.60 -2.57 12.64
CA SER A 50 9.56 -2.44 11.18
C SER A 50 8.54 -3.38 10.54
N ALA A 51 8.18 -4.48 11.21
CA ALA A 51 7.25 -5.48 10.67
C ALA A 51 5.77 -5.13 10.88
N SER A 52 5.40 -4.35 11.91
CA SER A 52 4.01 -4.01 12.22
C SER A 52 3.52 -2.68 11.63
N SER A 53 4.41 -1.87 11.04
CA SER A 53 4.06 -0.52 10.57
C SER A 53 3.49 -0.48 9.15
N GLY A 54 3.75 -1.47 8.30
CA GLY A 54 3.39 -1.45 6.88
C GLY A 54 1.89 -1.26 6.60
N ALA A 55 1.02 -2.05 7.26
CA ALA A 55 -0.43 -1.97 7.06
C ALA A 55 -1.04 -0.64 7.58
N SER A 56 -0.44 -0.06 8.63
CA SER A 56 -0.84 1.24 9.16
C SER A 56 -0.46 2.39 8.23
N VAL A 57 0.68 2.28 7.55
CA VAL A 57 1.19 3.27 6.60
C VAL A 57 0.42 3.19 5.29
N SER A 58 0.15 1.99 4.76
CA SER A 58 -0.66 1.82 3.54
C SER A 58 -2.08 2.35 3.73
N GLY A 59 -2.73 2.00 4.85
CA GLY A 59 -4.07 2.50 5.14
C GLY A 59 -4.14 4.01 5.34
N GLN A 60 -3.15 4.63 6.00
CA GLN A 60 -3.05 6.09 6.05
C GLN A 60 -2.81 6.72 4.68
N SER A 61 -1.97 6.10 3.85
CA SER A 61 -1.69 6.58 2.49
C SER A 61 -2.95 6.54 1.63
N ALA A 62 -3.65 5.41 1.61
CA ALA A 62 -4.89 5.26 0.87
C ALA A 62 -6.00 6.18 1.40
N THR A 63 -6.07 6.40 2.72
CA THR A 63 -7.01 7.37 3.29
C THR A 63 -6.73 8.78 2.78
N ARG A 64 -5.46 9.17 2.68
CA ARG A 64 -5.08 10.47 2.10
C ARG A 64 -5.41 10.52 0.62
N HIS A 65 -5.15 9.43 -0.10
CA HIS A 65 -5.40 9.31 -1.53
C HIS A 65 -6.89 9.51 -1.84
N ILE A 66 -7.78 8.77 -1.18
CA ILE A 66 -9.22 8.91 -1.42
C ILE A 66 -9.75 10.29 -1.01
N VAL A 67 -9.23 10.89 0.05
CA VAL A 67 -9.58 12.28 0.42
C VAL A 67 -9.14 13.25 -0.66
N THR A 68 -7.95 13.06 -1.24
CA THR A 68 -7.46 13.86 -2.36
C THR A 68 -8.35 13.69 -3.57
N ASP A 69 -8.74 12.47 -3.94
CA ASP A 69 -9.63 12.21 -5.07
C ASP A 69 -11.01 12.83 -4.87
N ILE A 70 -11.55 12.77 -3.64
CA ILE A 70 -12.84 13.39 -3.33
C ILE A 70 -12.77 14.91 -3.52
N LEU A 71 -11.70 15.54 -3.02
CA LEU A 71 -11.51 16.98 -3.19
C LEU A 71 -11.22 17.35 -4.66
N ALA A 72 -10.49 16.51 -5.38
CA ALA A 72 -10.23 16.70 -6.80
C ALA A 72 -11.53 16.65 -7.60
N ALA A 73 -12.39 15.64 -7.38
CA ALA A 73 -13.69 15.53 -8.01
C ALA A 73 -14.61 16.72 -7.68
N GLN A 74 -14.59 17.21 -6.44
CA GLN A 74 -15.34 18.41 -6.05
C GLN A 74 -14.84 19.65 -6.83
N MET A 75 -13.53 19.86 -6.89
CA MET A 75 -12.94 20.98 -7.63
C MET A 75 -13.18 20.86 -9.13
N ASP A 76 -13.15 19.65 -9.68
CA ASP A 76 -13.36 19.38 -11.09
C ASP A 76 -14.83 19.64 -11.49
N ALA A 77 -15.79 19.24 -10.65
CA ALA A 77 -17.21 19.58 -10.83
C ALA A 77 -17.42 21.10 -10.94
N VAL A 78 -16.73 21.87 -10.09
CA VAL A 78 -16.77 23.35 -10.12
C VAL A 78 -16.07 23.89 -11.37
N ALA A 79 -14.91 23.35 -11.72
CA ALA A 79 -14.10 23.86 -12.83
C ALA A 79 -14.77 23.62 -14.18
N GLN A 80 -15.34 22.43 -14.38
CA GLN A 80 -15.98 22.03 -15.64
C GLN A 80 -17.46 22.41 -15.70
N GLN A 81 -18.06 22.86 -14.58
CA GLN A 81 -19.50 23.13 -14.49
C GLN A 81 -20.33 21.89 -14.87
N GLU A 82 -19.93 20.74 -14.37
CA GLU A 82 -20.55 19.44 -14.61
C GLU A 82 -20.68 18.65 -13.31
N TYR A 83 -21.52 17.62 -13.29
CA TYR A 83 -21.60 16.76 -12.12
C TYR A 83 -20.42 15.79 -12.09
N ARG A 84 -19.91 15.53 -10.88
CA ARG A 84 -18.93 14.46 -10.64
C ARG A 84 -19.48 13.50 -9.61
N ARG A 85 -19.46 12.21 -9.93
CA ARG A 85 -19.88 11.17 -9.00
C ARG A 85 -18.70 10.30 -8.62
N ILE A 86 -18.50 10.14 -7.33
CA ILE A 86 -17.58 9.14 -6.79
C ILE A 86 -18.40 7.92 -6.46
N HIS A 87 -18.12 6.82 -7.15
CA HIS A 87 -18.79 5.55 -6.92
C HIS A 87 -17.85 4.58 -6.21
N PHE A 88 -18.30 4.06 -5.07
CA PHE A 88 -17.62 3.01 -4.32
C PHE A 88 -18.11 1.64 -4.79
N PHE A 89 -17.19 0.76 -5.18
CA PHE A 89 -17.55 -0.56 -5.67
C PHE A 89 -18.16 -1.42 -4.56
N ALA A 90 -19.21 -2.17 -4.89
CA ALA A 90 -19.95 -2.98 -3.92
C ALA A 90 -19.13 -4.12 -3.30
N ASP A 91 -18.07 -4.56 -3.98
CA ASP A 91 -17.12 -5.56 -3.48
C ASP A 91 -16.03 -4.95 -2.58
N GLY A 92 -16.01 -3.62 -2.42
CA GLY A 92 -15.03 -2.89 -1.63
C GLY A 92 -13.65 -2.81 -2.28
N SER A 93 -13.52 -3.17 -3.56
CA SER A 93 -12.24 -3.20 -4.29
C SER A 93 -11.64 -1.82 -4.57
N GLY A 94 -12.44 -0.75 -4.44
CA GLY A 94 -11.98 0.61 -4.66
C GLY A 94 -13.11 1.57 -5.04
N TRP A 95 -12.76 2.57 -5.84
CA TRP A 95 -13.69 3.60 -6.30
C TRP A 95 -13.33 4.10 -7.70
N CYS A 96 -14.26 4.82 -8.30
CA CYS A 96 -14.02 5.58 -9.52
C CYS A 96 -14.72 6.94 -9.46
N VAL A 97 -14.25 7.87 -10.29
CA VAL A 97 -14.89 9.18 -10.49
C VAL A 97 -15.50 9.22 -11.88
N GLU A 98 -16.79 9.48 -11.93
CA GLU A 98 -17.60 9.56 -13.15
C GLU A 98 -18.00 11.01 -13.44
N VAL A 99 -18.09 11.32 -14.73
CA VAL A 99 -18.75 12.49 -15.26
C VAL A 99 -20.23 12.16 -15.46
N LEU A 100 -21.12 13.08 -15.06
CA LEU A 100 -22.56 12.90 -15.19
C LEU A 100 -23.24 14.13 -15.78
N ASP A 101 -24.29 13.86 -16.55
CA ASP A 101 -25.35 14.82 -16.85
C ASP A 101 -26.40 14.88 -15.74
N ALA A 102 -27.15 15.98 -15.68
CA ALA A 102 -28.27 16.15 -14.74
C ALA A 102 -29.34 15.05 -14.87
N SER A 103 -29.54 14.48 -16.07
CA SER A 103 -30.47 13.36 -16.28
C SER A 103 -29.96 12.01 -15.75
N GLN A 104 -28.67 11.91 -15.42
CA GLN A 104 -28.02 10.66 -15.00
C GLN A 104 -27.83 10.54 -13.48
N LEU A 105 -28.20 11.56 -12.70
CA LEU A 105 -28.02 11.59 -11.23
C LEU A 105 -28.61 10.36 -10.52
N ALA A 106 -29.79 9.92 -10.95
CA ALA A 106 -30.48 8.75 -10.41
C ALA A 106 -30.09 7.41 -11.08
N THR A 107 -29.21 7.44 -12.09
CA THR A 107 -28.81 6.25 -12.84
C THR A 107 -27.79 5.45 -12.04
N SER A 108 -28.04 4.17 -11.79
CA SER A 108 -27.08 3.28 -11.13
C SER A 108 -25.78 3.16 -11.92
N TYR A 109 -24.67 3.00 -11.19
CA TYR A 109 -23.36 2.76 -11.79
C TYR A 109 -23.36 1.51 -12.69
N SER A 110 -22.70 1.63 -13.84
CA SER A 110 -22.44 0.52 -14.76
C SER A 110 -21.12 0.76 -15.48
N ALA A 111 -20.13 -0.10 -15.23
CA ALA A 111 -18.78 0.02 -15.82
C ALA A 111 -18.78 0.03 -17.36
N GLY A 112 -19.80 -0.55 -18.01
CA GLY A 112 -19.90 -0.58 -19.47
C GLY A 112 -20.38 0.73 -20.12
N THR A 113 -20.94 1.64 -19.33
CA THR A 113 -21.52 2.91 -19.80
C THR A 113 -21.02 4.14 -19.04
N ALA A 114 -20.21 3.93 -18.00
CA ALA A 114 -19.64 4.99 -17.20
C ALA A 114 -18.64 5.81 -18.03
N GLU A 115 -18.80 7.13 -17.99
CA GLU A 115 -17.81 8.07 -18.46
C GLU A 115 -16.95 8.49 -17.27
N TYR A 116 -15.66 8.18 -17.31
CA TYR A 116 -14.75 8.47 -16.21
C TYR A 116 -14.14 9.86 -16.36
N ALA A 117 -13.95 10.54 -15.23
CA ALA A 117 -13.21 11.81 -15.24
C ALA A 117 -11.75 11.59 -15.64
N ASP A 118 -11.21 12.54 -16.41
CA ASP A 118 -9.82 12.55 -16.82
C ASP A 118 -8.90 12.81 -15.61
N ASP A 119 -7.97 11.92 -15.37
CA ASP A 119 -6.88 12.10 -14.41
C ASP A 119 -5.55 12.26 -15.16
N ALA A 120 -5.24 13.51 -15.48
CA ALA A 120 -3.96 13.84 -16.10
C ALA A 120 -2.76 13.64 -15.15
N SER A 121 -3.00 13.49 -13.84
CA SER A 121 -1.94 13.45 -12.81
C SER A 121 -1.57 12.02 -12.37
N GLU A 122 -2.52 11.08 -12.40
CA GLU A 122 -2.33 9.70 -11.93
C GLU A 122 -2.38 8.64 -13.04
N SER A 123 -1.93 8.96 -14.24
CA SER A 123 -1.75 7.96 -15.30
C SER A 123 -0.58 7.03 -15.00
N GLN A 124 -0.72 6.17 -13.99
CA GLN A 124 0.20 5.09 -13.66
C GLN A 124 -0.14 3.82 -14.47
N GLY A 125 -0.28 3.98 -15.78
CA GLY A 125 -0.52 2.87 -16.72
C GLY A 125 -1.98 2.43 -16.87
N GLN A 126 -2.94 3.10 -16.22
CA GLN A 126 -4.38 2.84 -16.33
C GLN A 126 -5.11 3.80 -17.27
N GLY A 127 -4.42 4.34 -18.29
CA GLY A 127 -5.11 5.05 -19.38
C GLY A 127 -5.71 6.41 -19.05
N GLN A 128 -5.21 7.11 -18.02
CA GLN A 128 -5.62 8.49 -17.64
C GLN A 128 -7.03 8.62 -17.04
N THR A 129 -7.61 7.57 -16.47
CA THR A 129 -8.92 7.65 -15.81
C THR A 129 -8.79 7.69 -14.28
N SER A 130 -9.65 8.46 -13.59
CA SER A 130 -9.77 8.44 -12.13
C SER A 130 -10.44 7.14 -11.64
N PHE A 131 -9.70 6.05 -11.73
CA PHE A 131 -10.11 4.71 -11.35
C PHE A 131 -9.06 4.09 -10.42
N ILE A 132 -9.48 3.68 -9.23
CA ILE A 132 -8.60 3.04 -8.24
C ILE A 132 -9.14 1.66 -7.91
N ASP A 133 -8.32 0.64 -8.17
CA ASP A 133 -8.57 -0.75 -7.80
C ASP A 133 -7.40 -1.27 -6.95
N PHE A 134 -7.71 -1.60 -5.70
CA PHE A 134 -6.74 -2.12 -4.72
C PHE A 134 -6.15 -3.47 -5.14
N ALA A 135 -6.84 -4.27 -5.95
CA ALA A 135 -6.34 -5.55 -6.43
C ALA A 135 -5.21 -5.36 -7.45
N GLN A 136 -5.26 -4.30 -8.24
CA GLN A 136 -4.24 -3.97 -9.24
C GLN A 136 -3.08 -3.18 -8.62
N ASP A 137 -3.32 -2.40 -7.57
CA ASP A 137 -2.29 -1.58 -6.92
C ASP A 137 -1.57 -2.31 -5.78
N THR A 138 -0.31 -2.67 -6.03
CA THR A 138 0.53 -3.33 -5.03
C THR A 138 0.75 -2.54 -3.73
N ARG A 139 0.53 -1.22 -3.73
CA ARG A 139 0.62 -0.33 -2.55
C ARG A 139 -0.54 -0.53 -1.58
N TYR A 140 -1.70 -0.96 -2.09
CA TYR A 140 -2.96 -1.07 -1.35
C TYR A 140 -3.39 -2.52 -1.16
N LYS A 141 -2.44 -3.47 -1.21
CA LYS A 141 -2.73 -4.87 -0.89
C LYS A 141 -3.34 -4.99 0.51
N ASN A 142 -4.39 -5.81 0.61
CA ASN A 142 -5.18 -6.05 1.82
C ASN A 142 -6.03 -4.86 2.27
N MET A 143 -6.33 -3.95 1.35
CA MET A 143 -7.28 -2.87 1.59
C MET A 143 -8.68 -3.20 1.07
N SER A 144 -9.68 -2.72 1.78
CA SER A 144 -11.07 -2.75 1.32
C SER A 144 -11.85 -1.55 1.84
N ILE A 145 -12.86 -1.14 1.06
CA ILE A 145 -13.86 -0.17 1.49
C ILE A 145 -15.12 -0.92 1.90
N THR A 146 -15.65 -0.60 3.07
CA THR A 146 -16.91 -1.17 3.57
C THR A 146 -17.81 -0.07 4.11
N SER A 147 -19.07 -0.43 4.37
CA SER A 147 -20.03 0.47 5.04
C SER A 147 -20.22 1.82 4.33
N ALA A 148 -19.97 1.88 3.01
CA ALA A 148 -20.22 3.06 2.21
C ALA A 148 -21.73 3.30 2.16
N LEU A 149 -22.17 4.33 2.86
CA LEU A 149 -23.58 4.68 2.97
C LEU A 149 -23.72 6.20 3.00
N PHE A 150 -24.32 6.72 1.93
CA PHE A 150 -24.69 8.11 1.74
C PHE A 150 -26.19 8.19 1.51
N ASP A 151 -26.81 9.28 1.91
CA ASP A 151 -28.26 9.50 1.69
C ASP A 151 -29.12 8.29 2.10
N ALA A 152 -28.74 7.69 3.24
CA ALA A 152 -29.30 6.50 3.86
C ALA A 152 -29.29 5.20 3.03
N SER A 153 -28.88 5.20 1.76
CA SER A 153 -29.02 4.01 0.89
C SER A 153 -28.08 3.93 -0.31
N THR A 154 -27.31 4.97 -0.60
CA THR A 154 -26.46 5.03 -1.78
C THR A 154 -25.00 4.74 -1.43
N THR A 155 -24.25 4.23 -2.40
CA THR A 155 -22.80 3.97 -2.29
C THR A 155 -22.01 4.97 -3.12
N SER A 156 -22.52 6.19 -3.28
CA SER A 156 -21.91 7.20 -4.12
C SER A 156 -22.10 8.61 -3.57
N ILE A 157 -21.12 9.45 -3.84
CA ILE A 157 -21.17 10.89 -3.54
C ILE A 157 -21.31 11.62 -4.87
N ILE A 158 -22.22 12.58 -4.97
CA ILE A 158 -22.37 13.40 -6.17
C ILE A 158 -22.08 14.85 -5.82
N PHE A 159 -21.15 15.46 -6.55
CA PHE A 159 -20.86 16.88 -6.51
C PHE A 159 -21.57 17.60 -7.64
N ASP A 160 -22.19 18.73 -7.32
CA ASP A 160 -22.76 19.64 -8.31
C ASP A 160 -21.74 20.66 -8.82
N GLN A 161 -22.19 21.46 -9.78
CA GLN A 161 -21.41 22.50 -10.48
C GLN A 161 -20.95 23.64 -9.56
N THR A 162 -21.48 23.71 -8.33
CA THR A 162 -21.11 24.69 -7.30
C THR A 162 -20.20 24.09 -6.23
N GLY A 163 -19.89 22.80 -6.32
CA GLY A 163 -19.10 22.05 -5.35
C GLY A 163 -19.93 21.61 -4.13
N GLY A 164 -21.25 21.78 -4.17
CA GLY A 164 -22.17 21.22 -3.19
C GLY A 164 -22.34 19.73 -3.40
N ILE A 165 -22.79 19.03 -2.35
CA ILE A 165 -23.14 17.61 -2.47
C ILE A 165 -24.65 17.45 -2.65
N VAL A 166 -25.04 16.62 -3.61
CA VAL A 166 -26.44 16.35 -3.96
C VAL A 166 -26.75 14.87 -3.89
N ALA A 167 -27.99 14.56 -3.52
CA ALA A 167 -28.54 13.22 -3.58
C ALA A 167 -28.90 12.86 -5.04
N PRO A 168 -29.17 11.57 -5.34
CA PRO A 168 -29.50 11.14 -6.71
C PRO A 168 -30.75 11.78 -7.31
N ASP A 169 -31.64 12.33 -6.49
CA ASP A 169 -32.82 13.08 -6.92
C ASP A 169 -32.54 14.58 -7.16
N GLY A 170 -31.29 15.03 -7.01
CA GLY A 170 -30.85 16.40 -7.16
C GLY A 170 -31.12 17.29 -5.94
N SER A 171 -31.70 16.76 -4.86
CA SER A 171 -31.84 17.48 -3.60
C SER A 171 -30.50 17.58 -2.85
N PRO A 172 -30.35 18.51 -1.88
CA PRO A 172 -29.14 18.57 -1.08
C PRO A 172 -28.87 17.25 -0.34
N SER A 173 -27.64 16.72 -0.45
CA SER A 173 -27.27 15.47 0.20
C SER A 173 -27.23 15.62 1.73
N THR A 174 -27.68 14.57 2.40
CA THR A 174 -27.61 14.39 3.85
C THR A 174 -26.23 13.92 4.32
N GLY A 175 -25.28 13.76 3.41
CA GLY A 175 -23.93 13.27 3.73
C GLY A 175 -23.91 11.76 3.95
N GLY A 176 -22.90 11.30 4.67
CA GLY A 176 -22.71 9.87 4.91
C GLY A 176 -21.31 9.52 5.39
N SER A 177 -20.97 8.24 5.27
CA SER A 177 -19.63 7.75 5.62
C SER A 177 -19.29 6.47 4.89
N PHE A 178 -18.01 6.13 4.92
CA PHE A 178 -17.50 4.80 4.61
C PHE A 178 -16.34 4.48 5.54
N GLU A 179 -15.97 3.20 5.55
CA GLU A 179 -14.84 2.69 6.31
C GLU A 179 -13.78 2.15 5.36
N LEU A 180 -12.53 2.46 5.66
CA LEU A 180 -11.37 1.91 5.00
C LEU A 180 -10.70 0.92 5.93
N HIS A 181 -10.56 -0.32 5.49
CA HIS A 181 -9.98 -1.41 6.26
C HIS A 181 -8.59 -1.73 5.70
N SER A 182 -7.61 -1.92 6.59
CA SER A 182 -6.27 -2.44 6.27
C SER A 182 -5.85 -3.40 7.38
N SER A 183 -5.98 -4.70 7.13
CA SER A 183 -5.70 -5.80 8.08
C SER A 183 -6.23 -5.54 9.51
N ASP A 184 -5.44 -4.86 10.34
CA ASP A 184 -5.73 -4.56 11.73
C ASP A 184 -6.10 -3.09 11.96
N HIS A 185 -6.49 -2.31 10.96
CA HIS A 185 -6.79 -0.89 11.14
C HIS A 185 -8.02 -0.47 10.35
N ILE A 186 -8.84 0.36 10.98
CA ILE A 186 -10.08 0.88 10.40
C ILE A 186 -10.05 2.41 10.51
N TRP A 187 -10.23 3.08 9.37
CA TRP A 187 -10.43 4.52 9.28
C TRP A 187 -11.84 4.79 8.78
N GLN A 188 -12.57 5.60 9.53
CA GLN A 188 -13.86 6.12 9.09
C GLN A 188 -13.65 7.47 8.41
N VAL A 189 -14.20 7.58 7.20
CA VAL A 189 -14.27 8.85 6.48
C VAL A 189 -15.73 9.28 6.48
N GLN A 190 -15.98 10.47 6.98
CA GLN A 190 -17.32 11.04 7.13
C GLN A 190 -17.45 12.30 6.29
N LEU A 191 -18.56 12.39 5.57
CA LEU A 191 -18.91 13.53 4.74
C LEU A 191 -20.08 14.27 5.38
N ALA A 192 -19.88 15.55 5.70
CA ALA A 192 -20.93 16.37 6.29
C ALA A 192 -22.03 16.71 5.26
N PRO A 193 -23.31 16.77 5.70
CA PRO A 193 -24.42 17.20 4.85
C PRO A 193 -24.16 18.55 4.19
N LEU A 194 -24.72 18.75 2.99
CA LEU A 194 -24.70 19.98 2.17
C LEU A 194 -23.31 20.47 1.71
N THR A 195 -22.36 20.56 2.63
CA THR A 195 -21.04 21.18 2.43
C THR A 195 -19.99 20.23 1.86
N GLY A 196 -20.21 18.92 1.98
CA GLY A 196 -19.19 17.93 1.58
C GLY A 196 -17.94 17.97 2.47
N LYS A 197 -17.99 18.59 3.66
CA LYS A 197 -16.82 18.65 4.54
C LYS A 197 -16.41 17.24 4.97
N LEU A 198 -15.17 16.88 4.65
CA LEU A 198 -14.57 15.60 5.01
C LEU A 198 -13.98 15.62 6.43
N THR A 199 -14.22 14.56 7.18
CA THR A 199 -13.54 14.26 8.44
C THR A 199 -13.03 12.82 8.41
N VAL A 200 -11.83 12.61 8.90
CA VAL A 200 -11.20 11.29 8.97
C VAL A 200 -10.91 10.97 10.43
N ALA A 201 -11.34 9.79 10.88
CA ALA A 201 -11.05 9.28 12.21
C ALA A 201 -10.57 7.82 12.15
N LYS A 202 -9.54 7.48 12.92
CA LYS A 202 -9.19 6.07 13.14
C LYS A 202 -10.12 5.50 14.21
N ILE A 203 -10.91 4.50 13.88
CA ILE A 203 -11.96 3.94 14.76
C ILE A 203 -11.66 2.51 15.24
N GLY A 204 -10.67 1.84 14.64
CA GLY A 204 -10.34 0.46 14.96
C GLY A 204 -8.86 0.10 14.79
N GLY A 205 -8.44 -0.88 15.57
CA GLY A 205 -7.10 -1.46 15.65
C GLY A 205 -7.24 -2.92 16.07
N GLY A 206 -6.92 -3.90 15.22
CA GLY A 206 -6.94 -5.32 15.56
C GLY A 206 -6.18 -5.58 16.86
N SER A 207 -6.83 -6.29 17.77
CA SER A 207 -6.28 -6.84 19.02
C SER A 207 -5.40 -8.05 18.76
#